data_AF-A0A058ZYB0-F1
#
_entry.id   AF-A0A058ZYB0-F1
#
_cell.length_a   1.000
_cell.length_b   1.000
_cell.length_c   1.000
_cell.angle_alpha   90.00
_cell.angle_beta   90.00
_cell.angle_gamma   90.00
#
_symmetry.space_group_name_H-M   'P 1'
#
loop_
_entity.id
_entity.type
_entity.pdbx_description
1 polymer ?
#
loop_
_entity_poly.entity_id
_entity_poly.type
_entity_poly.pdbx_seq_one_letter_code
_entity_poly.pdbx_strand_id
1 'polypeptide(L)'
;MQETIFMHSPDIIIPLFMTTRHFGGEVKFLVTNRNPRWLQKFRAILENLSKYEIIDIDSAGENIHCFPRVIVGLKHHKEMTIDPSRSPHSISDFRAFLRSAYSLKKENAIKLQDGELKRRPCLLIVSRKRSCSFTNLAEITNMAETLGYGVVASELDSNMSRNPVIMKGCDVMMGVHGAGLTNLVFLPENVVLIQMLPIGKFEWHAKVCFGDPARYMNIKYLEYNIKEKESSLIQEFPLDHVVFKDPVAYHKHNWNLFKSMYLEKQNVELDVNRFRQTLVKAMELLR
;
A
#
# COMPACT_ATOMS: atom_id res chain seq x y z
N MET A 1 14.85 21.18 -0.12
CA MET A 1 14.58 20.03 -1.00
C MET A 1 13.94 18.95 -0.15
N GLN A 2 12.61 18.83 -0.18
CA GLN A 2 11.97 17.58 0.19
C GLN A 2 12.22 16.65 -0.99
N GLU A 3 13.20 15.75 -0.85
CA GLU A 3 13.32 14.64 -1.78
C GLU A 3 11.99 13.89 -1.72
N THR A 4 11.25 13.92 -2.83
CA THR A 4 10.06 13.09 -3.04
C THR A 4 10.50 11.64 -3.11
N ILE A 5 10.75 11.09 -1.94
CA ILE A 5 11.06 9.71 -1.71
C ILE A 5 9.72 9.01 -1.65
N PHE A 6 9.36 8.34 -2.73
CA PHE A 6 8.98 6.93 -2.81
C PHE A 6 8.65 6.69 -4.29
N MET A 7 9.39 5.79 -4.95
CA MET A 7 8.99 5.26 -6.26
C MET A 7 8.30 3.92 -6.02
N HIS A 8 7.11 3.95 -5.42
CA HIS A 8 6.26 2.77 -5.37
C HIS A 8 4.88 3.09 -5.95
N SER A 9 4.68 2.59 -7.17
CA SER A 9 3.40 2.19 -7.76
C SER A 9 2.25 3.21 -7.75
N PRO A 10 1.44 3.40 -6.68
CA PRO A 10 0.43 4.47 -6.67
C PRO A 10 0.98 5.91 -6.77
N ASP A 11 2.25 6.16 -6.41
CA ASP A 11 2.87 7.50 -6.46
C ASP A 11 2.92 8.08 -7.89
N ILE A 12 2.84 7.22 -8.91
CA ILE A 12 2.72 7.63 -10.31
C ILE A 12 1.27 7.52 -10.80
N ILE A 13 0.53 6.50 -10.35
CA ILE A 13 -0.78 6.20 -10.92
C ILE A 13 -1.88 7.17 -10.47
N ILE A 14 -1.88 7.62 -9.22
CA ILE A 14 -2.84 8.65 -8.78
C ILE A 14 -2.60 9.96 -9.56
N PRO A 15 -1.35 10.48 -9.63
CA PRO A 15 -1.06 11.63 -10.48
C PRO A 15 -1.39 11.44 -11.96
N LEU A 16 -1.15 10.25 -12.51
CA LEU A 16 -1.50 9.92 -13.89
C LEU A 16 -3.01 10.00 -14.09
N PHE A 17 -3.79 9.33 -13.24
CA PHE A 17 -5.26 9.38 -13.26
C PHE A 17 -5.78 10.82 -13.18
N MET A 18 -5.29 11.61 -12.22
CA MET A 18 -5.67 13.01 -12.07
C MET A 18 -5.35 13.86 -13.31
N THR A 19 -4.23 13.55 -13.97
CA THR A 19 -3.78 14.28 -15.15
C THR A 19 -4.60 13.90 -16.38
N THR A 20 -5.11 12.66 -16.48
CA THR A 20 -5.62 12.15 -17.76
C THR A 20 -7.09 11.79 -17.77
N ARG A 21 -7.70 11.50 -16.62
CA ARG A 21 -9.07 10.95 -16.54
C ARG A 21 -10.12 11.83 -17.23
N HIS A 22 -9.98 13.16 -17.12
CA HIS A 22 -10.90 14.12 -17.72
C HIS A 22 -10.90 14.13 -19.26
N PHE A 23 -9.91 13.52 -19.92
CA PHE A 23 -9.89 13.36 -21.38
C PHE A 23 -10.68 12.14 -21.88
N GLY A 24 -11.26 11.32 -20.99
CA GLY A 24 -12.12 10.20 -21.40
C GLY A 24 -11.44 9.15 -22.28
N GLY A 25 -10.11 9.00 -22.18
CA GLY A 25 -9.31 8.09 -22.99
C GLY A 25 -8.71 8.70 -24.26
N GLU A 26 -9.07 9.93 -24.61
CA GLU A 26 -8.55 10.67 -25.77
C GLU A 26 -7.18 11.31 -25.48
N VAL A 27 -6.22 10.49 -25.08
CA VAL A 27 -4.88 10.91 -24.63
C VAL A 27 -3.87 9.87 -25.09
N LYS A 28 -2.80 10.28 -25.76
CA LYS A 28 -1.64 9.41 -26.02
C LYS A 28 -0.60 9.58 -24.93
N PHE A 29 -0.10 8.48 -24.42
CA PHE A 29 1.03 8.51 -23.49
C PHE A 29 2.34 8.52 -24.27
N LEU A 30 3.17 9.51 -23.96
CA LEU A 30 4.54 9.62 -24.43
C LEU A 30 5.45 9.27 -23.25
N VAL A 31 6.30 8.25 -23.40
CA VAL A 31 7.21 7.80 -22.32
C VAL A 31 8.67 7.90 -22.76
N THR A 32 9.52 8.28 -21.82
CA THR A 32 10.98 8.17 -21.90
C THR A 32 11.46 7.20 -20.81
N ASN A 33 12.66 6.67 -20.96
CA ASN A 33 13.25 5.60 -20.16
C ASN A 33 12.30 4.42 -20.01
N ARG A 34 11.77 3.93 -21.16
CA ARG A 34 10.73 2.91 -21.20
C ARG A 34 11.12 1.68 -20.37
N ASN A 35 10.27 1.36 -19.38
CA ASN A 35 10.41 0.17 -18.56
C ASN A 35 9.28 -0.83 -18.88
N PRO A 36 9.55 -1.90 -19.68
CA PRO A 36 8.54 -2.88 -20.05
C PRO A 36 7.87 -3.57 -18.86
N ARG A 37 8.62 -3.81 -17.78
CA ARG A 37 8.08 -4.45 -16.56
C ARG A 37 7.06 -3.54 -15.86
N TRP A 38 7.32 -2.24 -15.83
CA TRP A 38 6.39 -1.26 -15.28
C TRP A 38 5.12 -1.17 -16.14
N LEU A 39 5.26 -1.07 -17.46
CA LEU A 39 4.11 -1.04 -18.38
C LEU A 39 3.24 -2.29 -18.24
N GLN A 40 3.86 -3.48 -18.18
CA GLN A 40 3.15 -4.73 -18.00
C GLN A 40 2.43 -4.80 -16.64
N LYS A 41 3.07 -4.29 -15.58
CA LYS A 41 2.50 -4.22 -14.23
C LYS A 41 1.24 -3.35 -14.18
N PHE A 42 1.20 -2.24 -14.91
CA PHE A 42 0.10 -1.26 -14.91
C PHE A 42 -0.81 -1.33 -16.12
N ARG A 43 -0.66 -2.39 -16.94
CA ARG A 43 -1.33 -2.53 -18.22
C ARG A 43 -2.84 -2.24 -18.16
N ALA A 44 -3.56 -2.89 -17.24
CA ALA A 44 -5.00 -2.71 -17.09
C ALA A 44 -5.39 -1.25 -16.80
N ILE A 45 -4.57 -0.53 -16.02
CA ILE A 45 -4.80 0.89 -15.71
C ILE A 45 -4.54 1.75 -16.93
N LEU A 46 -3.41 1.53 -17.61
CA LEU A 46 -3.02 2.31 -18.78
C LEU A 46 -4.02 2.16 -19.94
N GLU A 47 -4.47 0.93 -20.21
CA GLU A 47 -5.49 0.62 -21.22
C GLU A 47 -6.87 1.20 -20.88
N ASN A 48 -7.17 1.46 -19.61
CA ASN A 48 -8.41 2.13 -19.18
C ASN A 48 -8.28 3.66 -19.09
N LEU A 49 -7.07 4.21 -19.18
CA LEU A 49 -6.82 5.67 -19.20
C LEU A 49 -6.60 6.22 -20.61
N SER A 50 -6.25 5.37 -21.58
CA SER A 50 -5.99 5.76 -22.97
C SER A 50 -6.56 4.72 -23.94
N LYS A 51 -7.15 5.19 -25.03
CA LYS A 51 -7.59 4.36 -26.16
C LYS A 51 -6.47 4.07 -27.17
N TYR A 52 -5.27 4.61 -26.94
CA TYR A 52 -4.17 4.60 -27.89
C TYR A 52 -2.95 3.88 -27.32
N GLU A 53 -2.08 3.42 -28.22
CA GLU A 53 -0.81 2.83 -27.84
C GLU A 53 0.16 3.87 -27.23
N ILE A 54 1.01 3.38 -26.34
CA ILE A 54 2.03 4.16 -25.66
C ILE A 54 3.24 4.33 -26.57
N ILE A 55 3.58 5.58 -26.88
CA ILE A 55 4.71 5.94 -27.73
C ILE A 55 5.98 6.01 -26.87
N ASP A 56 6.99 5.23 -27.26
CA ASP A 56 8.33 5.29 -26.70
C ASP A 56 9.15 6.34 -27.44
N ILE A 57 9.37 7.50 -26.80
CA ILE A 57 10.01 8.64 -27.45
C ILE A 57 11.49 8.33 -27.73
N ASP A 58 12.14 7.57 -26.87
CA ASP A 58 13.58 7.26 -27.00
C ASP A 58 13.86 6.34 -28.20
N SER A 59 12.86 5.54 -28.60
CA SER A 59 12.94 4.59 -29.71
C SER A 59 12.23 5.07 -30.97
N ALA A 60 11.61 6.26 -30.96
CA ALA A 60 10.75 6.74 -32.04
C ALA A 60 11.51 7.18 -33.31
N GLY A 61 12.84 7.31 -33.26
CA GLY A 61 13.64 7.82 -34.37
C GLY A 61 13.26 9.25 -34.77
N GLU A 62 13.35 9.58 -36.06
CA GLU A 62 12.96 10.90 -36.60
C GLU A 62 11.45 11.06 -36.83
N ASN A 63 10.60 10.18 -36.27
CA ASN A 63 9.16 10.27 -36.45
C ASN A 63 8.59 11.53 -35.77
N ILE A 64 7.98 12.40 -36.57
CA ILE A 64 7.33 13.62 -36.07
C ILE A 64 5.89 13.29 -35.64
N HIS A 65 5.59 13.50 -34.36
CA HIS A 65 4.25 13.39 -33.82
C HIS A 65 3.68 14.77 -33.47
N CYS A 66 2.65 15.20 -34.21
CA CYS A 66 1.98 16.48 -33.97
C CYS A 66 0.76 16.30 -33.05
N PHE A 67 0.69 17.08 -31.98
CA PHE A 67 -0.44 17.12 -31.06
C PHE A 67 -0.91 18.56 -30.86
N PRO A 68 -2.23 18.81 -30.75
CA PRO A 68 -2.75 20.16 -30.50
C PRO A 68 -2.40 20.66 -29.09
N ARG A 69 -2.07 19.76 -28.16
CA ARG A 69 -1.68 20.06 -26.79
C ARG A 69 -0.76 18.97 -26.25
N VAL A 70 0.24 19.36 -25.47
CA VAL A 70 1.10 18.45 -24.71
C VAL A 70 1.08 18.86 -23.24
N ILE A 71 1.04 17.88 -22.35
CA ILE A 71 1.21 18.07 -20.90
C ILE A 71 2.48 17.33 -20.51
N VAL A 72 3.45 18.06 -19.97
CA VAL A 72 4.72 17.50 -19.50
C VAL A 72 4.69 17.40 -17.98
N GLY A 73 4.95 16.20 -17.45
CA GLY A 73 4.87 15.90 -16.03
C GLY A 73 3.46 15.50 -15.56
N LEU A 74 3.37 15.12 -14.28
CA LEU A 74 2.13 14.65 -13.65
C LEU A 74 1.71 15.60 -12.52
N LYS A 75 0.40 15.71 -12.30
CA LYS A 75 -0.16 16.48 -11.17
C LYS A 75 -0.04 15.69 -9.87
N HIS A 76 0.89 16.08 -9.00
CA HIS A 76 1.05 15.53 -7.65
C HIS A 76 0.85 16.61 -6.59
N HIS A 77 0.17 16.27 -5.48
CA HIS A 77 0.01 17.21 -4.37
C HIS A 77 -0.07 16.56 -2.97
N LYS A 78 -0.40 15.26 -2.86
CA LYS A 78 -0.57 14.52 -1.59
C LYS A 78 -0.29 13.04 -1.81
N GLU A 79 0.22 12.39 -0.78
CA GLU A 79 0.46 10.95 -0.75
C GLU A 79 -0.86 10.17 -0.70
N MET A 80 -1.00 9.19 -1.59
CA MET A 80 -2.07 8.18 -1.56
C MET A 80 -3.51 8.73 -1.47
N THR A 81 -3.75 9.99 -1.81
CA THR A 81 -5.08 10.61 -1.77
C THR A 81 -5.18 11.73 -2.81
N ILE A 82 -6.41 12.19 -3.07
CA ILE A 82 -6.69 13.29 -3.99
C ILE A 82 -7.33 14.44 -3.24
N ASP A 83 -6.81 15.66 -3.44
CA ASP A 83 -7.32 16.87 -2.85
C ASP A 83 -8.44 17.42 -3.76
N PRO A 84 -9.70 17.44 -3.31
CA PRO A 84 -10.81 17.87 -4.14
C PRO A 84 -10.73 19.34 -4.55
N SER A 85 -9.91 20.17 -3.87
CA SER A 85 -9.67 21.56 -4.28
C SER A 85 -8.71 21.68 -5.47
N ARG A 86 -7.94 20.63 -5.76
CA ARG A 86 -6.89 20.63 -6.80
C ARG A 86 -7.20 19.71 -7.98
N SER A 87 -8.28 18.95 -7.91
CA SER A 87 -8.67 17.97 -8.92
C SER A 87 -10.20 17.89 -9.02
N PRO A 88 -10.76 17.77 -10.23
CA PRO A 88 -12.20 17.50 -10.41
C PRO A 88 -12.59 16.07 -10.00
N HIS A 89 -11.61 15.20 -9.75
CA HIS A 89 -11.81 13.84 -9.27
C HIS A 89 -11.39 13.69 -7.82
N SER A 90 -12.08 12.81 -7.10
CA SER A 90 -11.82 12.40 -5.73
C SER A 90 -11.05 11.08 -5.65
N ILE A 91 -10.57 10.72 -4.45
CA ILE A 91 -9.97 9.39 -4.22
C ILE A 91 -10.98 8.26 -4.43
N SER A 92 -12.27 8.52 -4.18
CA SER A 92 -13.36 7.57 -4.46
C SER A 92 -13.52 7.34 -5.96
N ASP A 93 -13.41 8.37 -6.80
CA ASP A 93 -13.44 8.24 -8.26
C ASP A 93 -12.25 7.40 -8.76
N PHE A 94 -11.07 7.61 -8.19
CA PHE A 94 -9.90 6.81 -8.51
C PHE A 94 -10.10 5.33 -8.12
N ARG A 95 -10.64 5.06 -6.94
CA ARG A 95 -10.94 3.69 -6.49
C ARG A 95 -12.03 3.03 -7.36
N ALA A 96 -13.08 3.77 -7.73
CA ALA A 96 -14.10 3.29 -8.66
C ALA A 96 -13.50 2.95 -10.03
N PHE A 97 -12.59 3.79 -10.53
CA PHE A 97 -11.83 3.53 -11.74
C PHE A 97 -10.99 2.24 -11.63
N LEU A 98 -10.24 2.04 -10.54
CA LEU A 98 -9.47 0.81 -10.34
C LEU A 98 -10.37 -0.42 -10.27
N ARG A 99 -11.50 -0.33 -9.56
CA ARG A 99 -12.47 -1.42 -9.50
C ARG A 99 -12.99 -1.81 -10.87
N SER A 100 -13.28 -0.83 -11.73
CA SER A 100 -13.68 -1.06 -13.12
C SER A 100 -12.55 -1.72 -13.91
N ALA A 101 -11.34 -1.15 -13.87
CA ALA A 101 -10.18 -1.64 -14.62
C ALA A 101 -9.80 -3.10 -14.27
N TYR A 102 -10.04 -3.52 -13.02
CA TYR A 102 -9.76 -4.87 -12.52
C TYR A 102 -11.01 -5.74 -12.32
N SER A 103 -12.20 -5.30 -12.76
CA SER A 103 -13.47 -6.04 -12.63
C SER A 103 -13.80 -6.49 -11.19
N LEU A 104 -13.53 -5.62 -10.20
CA LEU A 104 -13.75 -5.91 -8.78
C LEU A 104 -15.20 -5.65 -8.39
N LYS A 105 -15.91 -6.67 -7.91
CA LYS A 105 -17.34 -6.59 -7.55
C LYS A 105 -17.61 -6.17 -6.10
N LYS A 106 -16.84 -6.65 -5.12
CA LYS A 106 -17.11 -6.39 -3.68
C LYS A 106 -16.82 -4.94 -3.30
N GLU A 107 -17.83 -4.15 -2.98
CA GLU A 107 -17.69 -2.73 -2.62
C GLU A 107 -17.33 -2.51 -1.16
N ASN A 108 -17.87 -3.35 -0.27
CA ASN A 108 -17.78 -3.20 1.17
C ASN A 108 -17.26 -4.48 1.83
N ALA A 109 -16.54 -4.33 2.94
CA ALA A 109 -16.23 -5.40 3.87
C ALA A 109 -17.51 -6.03 4.42
N ILE A 110 -17.38 -7.25 4.97
CA ILE A 110 -18.50 -7.85 5.70
C ILE A 110 -18.89 -6.98 6.90
N LYS A 111 -20.18 -7.01 7.24
CA LYS A 111 -20.69 -6.54 8.53
C LYS A 111 -21.05 -7.76 9.37
N LEU A 112 -20.44 -7.89 10.54
CA LEU A 112 -20.74 -8.95 11.48
C LEU A 112 -21.98 -8.57 12.29
N GLN A 113 -23.08 -9.30 12.12
CA GLN A 113 -24.27 -9.13 12.95
C GLN A 113 -24.20 -10.04 14.18
N ASP A 114 -24.67 -9.55 15.33
CA ASP A 114 -24.78 -10.36 16.54
C ASP A 114 -25.72 -11.56 16.29
N GLY A 115 -25.19 -12.76 16.46
CA GLY A 115 -25.92 -14.02 16.26
C GLY A 115 -25.70 -14.75 14.92
N GLU A 116 -25.06 -14.13 13.92
CA GLU A 116 -24.71 -14.82 12.67
C GLU A 116 -23.35 -15.53 12.73
N LEU A 117 -23.35 -16.77 13.23
CA LEU A 117 -22.21 -17.70 13.26
C LEU A 117 -21.66 -18.13 11.88
N LYS A 118 -22.13 -17.57 10.76
CA LYS A 118 -21.96 -18.21 9.43
C LYS A 118 -20.80 -17.71 8.58
N ARG A 119 -20.16 -16.56 8.87
CA ARG A 119 -19.04 -16.06 8.04
C ARG A 119 -17.85 -15.61 8.88
N ARG A 120 -16.75 -16.36 8.76
CA ARG A 120 -15.43 -15.97 9.30
C ARG A 120 -14.87 -14.80 8.46
N PRO A 121 -14.49 -13.67 9.08
CA PRO A 121 -13.81 -12.60 8.37
C PRO A 121 -12.51 -13.08 7.74
N CYS A 122 -12.22 -12.64 6.52
CA CYS A 122 -10.97 -12.98 5.86
C CYS A 122 -9.86 -11.98 6.26
N LEU A 123 -8.79 -12.49 6.88
CA LEU A 123 -7.58 -11.76 7.23
C LEU A 123 -6.49 -12.04 6.20
N LEU A 124 -6.08 -11.02 5.45
CA LEU A 124 -4.89 -11.04 4.61
C LEU A 124 -3.66 -10.64 5.41
N ILE A 125 -2.67 -11.54 5.51
CA ILE A 125 -1.34 -11.23 6.03
C ILE A 125 -0.40 -11.02 4.85
N VAL A 126 0.11 -9.80 4.70
CA VAL A 126 1.09 -9.48 3.67
C VAL A 126 2.45 -10.04 4.06
N SER A 127 2.78 -11.21 3.54
CA SER A 127 3.96 -11.99 3.90
C SER A 127 5.07 -11.81 2.85
N ARG A 128 5.94 -10.81 3.04
CA ARG A 128 7.17 -10.64 2.24
C ARG A 128 8.17 -11.75 2.53
N LYS A 129 9.00 -12.11 1.56
CA LYS A 129 10.04 -13.14 1.74
C LYS A 129 11.39 -12.63 2.24
N ARG A 130 11.70 -11.34 2.04
CA ARG A 130 13.05 -10.80 2.29
C ARG A 130 13.08 -9.76 3.40
N SER A 131 12.50 -8.59 3.16
CA SER A 131 12.50 -7.47 4.09
C SER A 131 11.09 -7.04 4.46
N CYS A 132 10.95 -6.44 5.66
CA CYS A 132 9.66 -6.11 6.25
C CYS A 132 8.76 -7.35 6.34
N SER A 133 9.33 -8.50 6.69
CA SER A 133 8.62 -9.78 6.79
C SER A 133 8.30 -10.15 8.24
N PHE A 134 7.37 -11.09 8.42
CA PHE A 134 7.18 -11.77 9.70
C PHE A 134 8.08 -13.00 9.76
N THR A 135 8.79 -13.19 10.88
CA THR A 135 9.63 -14.38 11.10
C THR A 135 8.85 -15.53 11.75
N ASN A 136 7.74 -15.24 12.45
CA ASN A 136 6.88 -16.22 13.13
C ASN A 136 5.47 -16.30 12.52
N LEU A 137 5.36 -16.27 11.17
CA LEU A 137 4.08 -16.26 10.45
C LEU A 137 3.12 -17.39 10.83
N ALA A 138 3.63 -18.58 11.14
CA ALA A 138 2.82 -19.72 11.57
C ALA A 138 2.09 -19.44 12.90
N GLU A 139 2.76 -18.83 13.86
CA GLU A 139 2.18 -18.47 15.16
C GLU A 139 1.11 -17.38 15.01
N ILE A 140 1.38 -16.37 14.18
CA ILE A 140 0.43 -15.30 13.86
C ILE A 140 -0.83 -15.89 13.22
N THR A 141 -0.66 -16.81 12.27
CA THR A 141 -1.75 -17.49 11.57
C THR A 141 -2.61 -18.29 12.55
N ASN A 142 -1.98 -19.15 13.36
CA ASN A 142 -2.67 -19.98 14.34
C ASN A 142 -3.45 -19.13 15.37
N MET A 143 -2.87 -18.03 15.82
CA MET A 143 -3.52 -17.10 16.75
C MET A 143 -4.75 -16.44 16.09
N ALA A 144 -4.63 -15.97 14.85
CA ALA A 144 -5.75 -15.38 14.11
C ALA A 144 -6.87 -16.39 13.84
N GLU A 145 -6.55 -17.62 13.47
CA GLU A 145 -7.54 -18.69 13.28
C GLU A 145 -8.27 -19.03 14.58
N THR A 146 -7.55 -19.07 15.71
CA THR A 146 -8.12 -19.25 17.05
C THR A 146 -9.08 -18.12 17.43
N LEU A 147 -8.84 -16.90 16.95
CA LEU A 147 -9.75 -15.76 17.11
C LEU A 147 -10.95 -15.78 16.14
N GLY A 148 -11.01 -16.74 15.21
CA GLY A 148 -12.14 -16.93 14.30
C GLY A 148 -11.95 -16.33 12.90
N TYR A 149 -10.75 -15.90 12.53
CA TYR A 149 -10.45 -15.45 11.17
C TYR A 149 -10.29 -16.63 10.19
N GLY A 150 -10.64 -16.41 8.92
CA GLY A 150 -10.07 -17.18 7.81
C GLY A 150 -8.81 -16.47 7.34
N VAL A 151 -7.65 -17.14 7.35
CA VAL A 151 -6.36 -16.48 7.08
C VAL A 151 -5.88 -16.77 5.66
N VAL A 152 -5.44 -15.71 4.97
CA VAL A 152 -4.71 -15.80 3.71
C VAL A 152 -3.36 -15.11 3.91
N ALA A 153 -2.27 -15.88 3.88
CA ALA A 153 -0.92 -15.32 3.84
C ALA A 153 -0.46 -15.24 2.39
N SER A 154 -0.08 -14.04 1.93
CA SER A 154 0.38 -13.86 0.56
C SER A 154 1.40 -12.73 0.44
N GLU A 155 2.40 -12.94 -0.40
CA GLU A 155 3.27 -11.87 -0.87
C GLU A 155 2.49 -11.09 -1.94
N LEU A 156 2.17 -9.83 -1.66
CA LEU A 156 1.57 -8.97 -2.68
C LEU A 156 2.62 -8.67 -3.74
N ASP A 157 2.39 -9.22 -4.94
CA ASP A 157 3.34 -9.17 -6.03
C ASP A 157 3.58 -7.71 -6.45
N SER A 158 4.78 -7.44 -6.93
CA SER A 158 5.03 -6.28 -7.77
C SER A 158 4.05 -6.21 -8.95
N ASN A 159 3.58 -7.33 -9.50
CA ASN A 159 2.59 -7.38 -10.57
C ASN A 159 1.16 -7.16 -10.03
N MET A 160 0.64 -5.94 -10.24
CA MET A 160 -0.64 -5.48 -9.70
C MET A 160 -1.87 -6.14 -10.33
N SER A 161 -1.70 -7.06 -11.29
CA SER A 161 -2.82 -7.83 -11.87
C SER A 161 -3.41 -8.87 -10.91
N ARG A 162 -2.60 -9.44 -10.01
CA ARG A 162 -3.05 -10.53 -9.12
C ARG A 162 -3.55 -10.05 -7.76
N ASN A 163 -2.93 -8.99 -7.23
CA ASN A 163 -3.23 -8.48 -5.89
C ASN A 163 -4.72 -8.12 -5.71
N PRO A 164 -5.39 -7.43 -6.65
CA PRO A 164 -6.81 -7.10 -6.51
C PRO A 164 -7.70 -8.34 -6.40
N VAL A 165 -7.32 -9.44 -7.08
CA VAL A 165 -8.07 -10.70 -7.06
C VAL A 165 -7.99 -11.39 -5.69
N ILE A 166 -6.85 -11.31 -5.01
CA ILE A 166 -6.66 -11.82 -3.65
C ILE A 166 -7.41 -10.94 -2.65
N MET A 167 -7.23 -9.62 -2.79
CA MET A 167 -7.71 -8.63 -1.82
C MET A 167 -9.22 -8.43 -1.87
N LYS A 168 -9.89 -8.71 -3.00
CA LYS A 168 -11.35 -8.54 -3.15
C LYS A 168 -12.17 -9.33 -2.14
N GLY A 169 -11.62 -10.40 -1.56
CA GLY A 169 -12.32 -11.24 -0.60
C GLY A 169 -12.07 -10.85 0.86
N CYS A 170 -11.03 -10.05 1.11
CA CYS A 170 -10.52 -9.79 2.45
C CYS A 170 -11.34 -8.72 3.18
N ASP A 171 -11.40 -8.83 4.51
CA ASP A 171 -12.11 -7.92 5.42
C ASP A 171 -11.15 -7.23 6.38
N VAL A 172 -10.00 -7.86 6.62
CA VAL A 172 -8.86 -7.28 7.32
C VAL A 172 -7.61 -7.51 6.48
N MET A 173 -6.73 -6.51 6.41
CA MET A 173 -5.40 -6.63 5.81
C MET A 173 -4.38 -6.16 6.83
N MET A 174 -3.32 -6.95 7.05
CA MET A 174 -2.22 -6.59 7.92
C MET A 174 -0.87 -6.76 7.24
N GLY A 175 0.08 -5.89 7.58
CA GLY A 175 1.45 -6.01 7.10
C GLY A 175 2.40 -5.03 7.79
N VAL A 176 3.69 -5.34 7.73
CA VAL A 176 4.75 -4.43 8.18
C VAL A 176 4.78 -3.21 7.24
N HIS A 177 5.02 -2.01 7.77
CA HIS A 177 5.27 -0.84 6.95
C HIS A 177 6.36 -1.16 5.91
N GLY A 178 6.11 -0.83 4.63
CA GLY A 178 7.02 -1.18 3.54
C GLY A 178 6.79 -2.57 2.92
N ALA A 179 5.91 -3.41 3.48
CA ALA A 179 5.61 -4.75 2.94
C ALA A 179 4.73 -4.75 1.67
N GLY A 180 4.36 -3.58 1.14
CA GLY A 180 3.43 -3.44 0.00
C GLY A 180 2.01 -3.02 0.40
N LEU A 181 1.85 -2.34 1.54
CA LEU A 181 0.56 -1.82 2.00
C LEU A 181 -0.07 -0.79 1.06
N THR A 182 0.69 -0.25 0.10
CA THR A 182 0.20 0.66 -0.95
C THR A 182 -0.93 0.06 -1.80
N ASN A 183 -1.11 -1.26 -1.76
CA ASN A 183 -2.26 -1.93 -2.36
C ASN A 183 -3.60 -1.61 -1.64
N LEU A 184 -3.64 -0.83 -0.55
CA LEU A 184 -4.89 -0.44 0.12
C LEU A 184 -5.93 0.21 -0.81
N VAL A 185 -5.47 0.82 -1.91
CA VAL A 185 -6.33 1.41 -2.95
C VAL A 185 -7.29 0.39 -3.59
N PHE A 186 -6.99 -0.90 -3.51
CA PHE A 186 -7.84 -1.99 -4.02
C PHE A 186 -8.78 -2.60 -2.98
N LEU A 187 -8.60 -2.27 -1.69
CA LEU A 187 -9.45 -2.81 -0.64
C LEU A 187 -10.88 -2.30 -0.80
N PRO A 188 -11.91 -3.11 -0.52
CA PRO A 188 -13.27 -2.63 -0.30
C PRO A 188 -13.34 -1.55 0.78
N GLU A 189 -14.41 -0.77 0.81
CA GLU A 189 -14.70 0.12 1.93
C GLU A 189 -15.01 -0.67 3.21
N ASN A 190 -14.86 -0.01 4.36
CA ASN A 190 -15.06 -0.57 5.70
C ASN A 190 -14.13 -1.72 6.10
N VAL A 191 -13.14 -2.07 5.27
CA VAL A 191 -12.05 -3.00 5.62
C VAL A 191 -11.22 -2.42 6.75
N VAL A 192 -10.63 -3.29 7.57
CA VAL A 192 -9.64 -2.90 8.57
C VAL A 192 -8.22 -3.08 8.01
N LEU A 193 -7.44 -2.01 7.97
CA LEU A 193 -6.01 -2.04 7.69
C LEU A 193 -5.24 -1.99 9.02
N ILE A 194 -4.41 -3.00 9.27
CA ILE A 194 -3.49 -3.05 10.41
C ILE A 194 -2.08 -2.84 9.90
N GLN A 195 -1.49 -1.70 10.26
CA GLN A 195 -0.11 -1.37 9.91
C GLN A 195 0.79 -1.61 11.12
N MET A 196 1.79 -2.48 10.94
CA MET A 196 2.84 -2.64 11.94
C MET A 196 3.96 -1.65 11.63
N LEU A 197 4.35 -0.86 12.63
CA LEU A 197 5.45 0.08 12.53
C LEU A 197 6.73 -0.52 13.11
N PRO A 198 7.73 -0.78 12.24
CA PRO A 198 9.10 -1.04 12.67
C PRO A 198 9.66 0.04 13.61
N ILE A 199 10.69 -0.29 14.37
CA ILE A 199 11.49 0.70 15.11
C ILE A 199 12.02 1.74 14.12
N GLY A 200 12.05 3.02 14.51
CA GLY A 200 12.58 4.09 13.68
C GLY A 200 12.03 5.50 13.95
N LYS A 201 11.01 5.64 14.83
CA LYS A 201 10.36 6.93 15.17
C LYS A 201 9.85 7.71 13.94
N PHE A 202 9.02 7.06 13.12
CA PHE A 202 8.48 7.63 11.89
C PHE A 202 6.95 7.58 11.80
N GLU A 203 6.27 7.58 12.94
CA GLU A 203 4.81 7.49 13.09
C GLU A 203 4.08 8.56 12.25
N TRP A 204 4.65 9.77 12.17
CA TRP A 204 4.11 10.83 11.31
C TRP A 204 4.11 10.44 9.83
N HIS A 205 5.20 9.83 9.33
CA HIS A 205 5.29 9.37 7.94
C HIS A 205 4.31 8.23 7.69
N ALA A 206 4.20 7.27 8.62
CA ALA A 206 3.22 6.20 8.51
C ALA A 206 1.78 6.72 8.44
N LYS A 207 1.45 7.70 9.29
CA LYS A 207 0.14 8.36 9.27
C LYS A 207 -0.13 9.04 7.93
N VAL A 208 0.81 9.83 7.40
CA VAL A 208 0.62 10.54 6.12
C VAL A 208 0.53 9.57 4.94
N CYS A 209 1.30 8.48 4.94
CA CYS A 209 1.32 7.51 3.85
C CYS A 209 0.15 6.52 3.87
N PHE A 210 -0.41 6.18 5.05
CA PHE A 210 -1.40 5.11 5.18
C PHE A 210 -2.56 5.44 6.11
N GLY A 211 -2.29 6.05 7.28
CA GLY A 211 -3.33 6.35 8.27
C GLY A 211 -4.39 7.33 7.77
N ASP A 212 -3.97 8.49 7.26
CA ASP A 212 -4.86 9.51 6.69
C ASP A 212 -5.48 9.03 5.36
N PRO A 213 -4.70 8.46 4.41
CA PRO A 213 -5.25 7.85 3.19
C PRO A 213 -6.33 6.79 3.46
N ALA A 214 -6.14 5.89 4.42
CA ALA A 214 -7.14 4.89 4.77
C ALA A 214 -8.47 5.54 5.14
N ARG A 215 -8.45 6.60 5.96
CA ARG A 215 -9.66 7.34 6.35
C ARG A 215 -10.37 7.98 5.16
N TYR A 216 -9.63 8.62 4.26
CA TYR A 216 -10.21 9.20 3.03
C TYR A 216 -10.82 8.14 2.10
N MET A 217 -10.39 6.88 2.22
CA MET A 217 -10.90 5.74 1.45
C MET A 217 -11.99 4.92 2.17
N ASN A 218 -12.49 5.42 3.30
CA ASN A 218 -13.43 4.71 4.19
C ASN A 218 -12.89 3.35 4.68
N ILE A 219 -11.58 3.27 4.93
CA ILE A 219 -10.89 2.10 5.50
C ILE A 219 -10.60 2.40 6.98
N LYS A 220 -10.93 1.46 7.85
CA LYS A 220 -10.67 1.55 9.29
C LYS A 220 -9.19 1.26 9.51
N TYR A 221 -8.46 2.14 10.20
CA TYR A 221 -7.01 2.02 10.38
C TYR A 221 -6.64 1.69 11.82
N LEU A 222 -5.78 0.68 11.99
CA LEU A 222 -5.13 0.32 13.24
C LEU A 222 -3.62 0.36 13.06
N GLU A 223 -2.94 0.98 14.02
CA GLU A 223 -1.48 1.02 14.09
C GLU A 223 -1.00 0.11 15.22
N TYR A 224 0.04 -0.68 14.95
CA TYR A 224 0.74 -1.46 15.95
C TYR A 224 2.22 -1.13 15.94
N ASN A 225 2.67 -0.41 16.97
CA ASN A 225 4.08 -0.14 17.19
C ASN A 225 4.76 -1.38 17.78
N ILE A 226 5.74 -1.93 17.07
CA ILE A 226 6.51 -3.06 17.58
C ILE A 226 7.43 -2.59 18.72
N LYS A 227 7.81 -3.53 19.57
CA LYS A 227 8.85 -3.34 20.59
C LYS A 227 10.19 -3.77 20.04
N GLU A 228 11.25 -3.32 20.70
CA GLU A 228 12.63 -3.61 20.37
C GLU A 228 12.89 -5.12 20.31
N LYS A 229 12.24 -5.89 21.19
CA LYS A 229 12.32 -7.36 21.21
C LYS A 229 11.61 -8.08 20.06
N GLU A 230 10.68 -7.42 19.38
CA GLU A 230 10.03 -7.96 18.19
C GLU A 230 10.78 -7.59 16.91
N SER A 231 11.85 -6.80 17.01
CA SER A 231 12.67 -6.38 15.88
C SER A 231 13.84 -7.33 15.69
N SER A 232 14.10 -7.78 14.46
CA SER A 232 15.29 -8.56 14.13
C SER A 232 16.60 -7.82 14.42
N LEU A 233 16.56 -6.49 14.55
CA LEU A 233 17.73 -5.68 14.90
C LEU A 233 18.33 -6.06 16.26
N ILE A 234 17.57 -6.73 17.14
CA ILE A 234 18.07 -7.18 18.45
C ILE A 234 19.17 -8.24 18.32
N GLN A 235 19.27 -8.88 17.15
CA GLN A 235 20.33 -9.85 16.82
C GLN A 235 21.64 -9.15 16.40
N GLU A 236 21.55 -7.90 15.96
CA GLU A 236 22.69 -7.10 15.46
C GLU A 236 23.18 -6.08 16.49
N PHE A 237 22.29 -5.58 17.35
CA PHE A 237 22.57 -4.50 18.29
C PHE A 237 22.04 -4.82 19.69
N PRO A 238 22.78 -4.45 20.75
CA PRO A 238 22.25 -4.55 22.11
C PRO A 238 21.14 -3.50 22.34
N LEU A 239 20.24 -3.75 23.29
CA LEU A 239 19.06 -2.90 23.55
C LEU A 239 19.39 -1.47 24.01
N ASP A 240 20.59 -1.25 24.53
CA ASP A 240 21.10 0.07 24.92
C ASP A 240 21.72 0.86 23.75
N HIS A 241 21.88 0.23 22.58
CA HIS A 241 22.42 0.87 21.39
C HIS A 241 21.52 2.01 20.87
N VAL A 242 22.15 3.03 20.28
CA VAL A 242 21.47 4.23 19.74
C VAL A 242 20.40 3.89 18.68
N VAL A 243 20.56 2.78 17.96
CA VAL A 243 19.57 2.27 16.98
C VAL A 243 18.18 2.07 17.61
N PHE A 244 18.12 1.71 18.90
CA PHE A 244 16.86 1.58 19.63
C PHE A 244 16.53 2.83 20.45
N LYS A 245 17.51 3.36 21.18
CA LYS A 245 17.29 4.48 22.12
C LYS A 245 16.96 5.78 21.41
N ASP A 246 17.68 6.07 20.33
CA ASP A 246 17.49 7.29 19.56
C ASP A 246 17.70 7.06 18.06
N PRO A 247 16.70 6.47 17.38
CA PRO A 247 16.74 6.26 15.94
C PRO A 247 17.06 7.53 15.13
N VAL A 248 16.56 8.68 15.58
CA VAL A 248 16.76 9.98 14.91
C VAL A 248 18.23 10.39 14.99
N ALA A 249 18.84 10.26 16.17
CA ALA A 249 20.28 10.49 16.34
C ALA A 249 21.14 9.46 15.57
N TYR A 250 20.69 8.21 15.45
CA TYR A 250 21.40 7.20 14.66
C TYR A 250 21.49 7.59 13.18
N HIS A 251 20.36 7.93 12.56
CA HIS A 251 20.35 8.23 11.13
C HIS A 251 20.69 9.69 10.79
N LYS A 252 20.69 10.62 11.76
CA LYS A 252 21.08 12.04 11.57
C LYS A 252 20.41 12.72 10.36
N HIS A 253 19.11 12.48 10.18
CA HIS A 253 18.34 12.93 9.01
C HIS A 253 18.85 12.41 7.64
N ASN A 254 19.76 11.43 7.61
CA ASN A 254 20.15 10.73 6.41
C ASN A 254 19.08 9.70 6.03
N TRP A 255 18.36 9.99 4.95
CA TRP A 255 17.29 9.13 4.45
C TRP A 255 17.78 7.72 4.09
N ASN A 256 18.92 7.60 3.41
CA ASN A 256 19.42 6.30 2.96
C ASN A 256 19.78 5.40 4.14
N LEU A 257 20.37 5.98 5.19
CA LEU A 257 20.69 5.26 6.43
C LEU A 257 19.41 4.85 7.17
N PHE A 258 18.42 5.75 7.27
CA PHE A 258 17.12 5.43 7.84
C PHE A 258 16.43 4.29 7.08
N LYS A 259 16.34 4.39 5.76
CA LYS A 259 15.71 3.40 4.90
C LYS A 259 16.40 2.05 5.04
N SER A 260 17.72 2.02 4.91
CA SER A 260 18.50 0.78 5.00
C SER A 260 18.30 0.10 6.36
N MET A 261 18.40 0.85 7.46
CA MET A 261 18.33 0.28 8.80
C MET A 261 16.90 -0.12 9.20
N TYR A 262 15.95 0.81 9.05
CA TYR A 262 14.62 0.66 9.65
C TYR A 262 13.55 0.14 8.69
N LEU A 263 13.72 0.33 7.37
CA LEU A 263 12.75 -0.09 6.35
C LEU A 263 13.22 -1.29 5.51
N GLU A 264 14.49 -1.67 5.56
CA GLU A 264 15.01 -2.78 4.74
C GLU A 264 15.60 -3.93 5.56
N LYS A 265 16.39 -3.65 6.61
CA LYS A 265 17.01 -4.70 7.44
C LYS A 265 16.11 -5.28 8.51
N GLN A 266 15.05 -4.56 8.88
CA GLN A 266 14.20 -4.93 10.00
C GLN A 266 13.07 -5.87 9.56
N ASN A 267 13.08 -7.07 10.12
CA ASN A 267 11.98 -8.03 10.10
C ASN A 267 11.34 -8.10 11.49
N VAL A 268 10.13 -8.65 11.56
CA VAL A 268 9.29 -8.63 12.76
C VAL A 268 9.04 -10.05 13.25
N GLU A 269 9.49 -10.34 14.47
CA GLU A 269 9.05 -11.49 15.25
C GLU A 269 7.94 -11.02 16.19
N LEU A 270 6.68 -11.21 15.79
CA LEU A 270 5.56 -10.56 16.45
C LEU A 270 5.22 -11.23 17.78
N ASP A 271 5.13 -10.45 18.85
CA ASP A 271 4.62 -10.94 20.13
C ASP A 271 3.11 -11.18 20.01
N VAL A 272 2.73 -12.43 19.73
CA VAL A 272 1.32 -12.80 19.49
C VAL A 272 0.42 -12.54 20.70
N ASN A 273 0.96 -12.55 21.92
CA ASN A 273 0.19 -12.28 23.13
C ASN A 273 -0.19 -10.81 23.20
N ARG A 274 0.77 -9.92 22.92
CA ARG A 274 0.51 -8.48 22.87
C ARG A 274 -0.32 -8.09 21.65
N PHE A 275 -0.04 -8.70 20.50
CA PHE A 275 -0.72 -8.40 19.25
C PHE A 275 -2.18 -8.88 19.24
N ARG A 276 -2.54 -9.91 20.01
CA ARG A 276 -3.89 -10.48 20.10
C ARG A 276 -4.99 -9.41 20.25
N GLN A 277 -4.78 -8.42 21.10
CA GLN A 277 -5.75 -7.34 21.33
C GLN A 277 -6.03 -6.51 20.07
N THR A 278 -5.02 -6.33 19.21
CA THR A 278 -5.18 -5.62 17.93
C THR A 278 -6.10 -6.38 16.98
N LEU A 279 -5.97 -7.71 16.90
CA LEU A 279 -6.88 -8.52 16.09
C LEU A 279 -8.29 -8.56 16.67
N VAL A 280 -8.45 -8.66 18.00
CA VAL A 280 -9.79 -8.57 18.62
C VAL A 280 -10.45 -7.24 18.28
N LYS A 281 -9.73 -6.12 18.41
CA LYS A 281 -10.22 -4.79 18.03
C LYS A 281 -10.54 -4.70 16.53
N ALA A 282 -9.75 -5.33 15.66
CA ALA A 282 -10.05 -5.39 14.23
C ALA A 282 -11.36 -6.13 13.97
N MET A 283 -11.68 -7.19 14.72
CA MET A 283 -12.95 -7.91 14.60
C MET A 283 -14.13 -7.06 15.07
N GLU A 284 -13.98 -6.33 16.17
CA GLU A 284 -14.98 -5.38 16.66
C GLU A 284 -15.27 -4.28 15.64
N LEU A 285 -14.24 -3.80 14.94
CA LEU A 285 -14.39 -2.84 13.86
C LEU A 285 -15.09 -3.43 12.62
N LEU A 286 -15.36 -4.73 12.53
CA LEU A 286 -16.19 -5.30 11.47
C LEU A 286 -17.66 -5.47 11.87
N ARG A 287 -18.01 -5.15 13.12
CA ARG A 287 -19.40 -5.09 13.58
C ARG A 287 -20.07 -3.79 13.11
#